data_AF-A0A7J4QAU7-F1
#
_entry.id   AF-A0A7J4QAU7-F1
#
_cell.length_a   1.000
_cell.length_b   1.000
_cell.length_c   1.000
_cell.angle_alpha   90.00
_cell.angle_beta   90.00
_cell.angle_gamma   90.00
#
_symmetry.space_group_name_H-M   'P 1'
#
loop_
_entity.id
_entity.type
_entity.pdbx_description
1 polymer ?
#
loop_
_entity_poly.entity_id
_entity_poly.type
_entity_poly.pdbx_seq_one_letter_code
_entity_poly.pdbx_strand_id
1 'polypeptide(L)'
;MKKYQCLIAGILVIMAPFLLGCSFNAPGESSKASEAYFCPEDDCFGIIASYIRNASKADCALYTLNSAGIENALKETESRIVSDGKCINGIECKPKPPYNRGLMHNKFCILDDSIVITGSFNPNEKSGGYLNNVVVLHSKVLAEAYSKEFEELFSGKFGAGKKGSASAVLNGSRAEAYFCPEDNCQTHLLEEIGTAEKSVYFMVYSFTDNEIANELLGKTKEGVVVKGFFDKSQNTKWSVYPKLENKAGVWVYGNGVMHNKVFIIDNETVITGSYNPTQNGNENNDENMVVMHDRAIAEKFAEYFSGLRNAYKQP
;
A
#
# COMPACT_ATOMS: atom_id res chain seq x y z
N MET A 1 -41.28 -51.33 39.19
CA MET A 1 -40.27 -50.49 39.89
C MET A 1 -39.67 -49.52 38.88
N LYS A 2 -40.39 -48.43 38.59
CA LYS A 2 -40.11 -47.01 38.93
C LYS A 2 -38.81 -46.45 38.34
N LYS A 3 -38.98 -45.76 37.20
CA LYS A 3 -38.11 -44.72 36.63
C LYS A 3 -38.09 -43.50 37.57
N TYR A 4 -36.95 -42.81 37.67
CA TYR A 4 -36.87 -41.42 38.11
C TYR A 4 -35.95 -40.64 37.15
N GLN A 5 -36.50 -39.61 36.53
CA GLN A 5 -35.77 -38.49 35.94
C GLN A 5 -35.33 -37.55 37.07
N CYS A 6 -34.17 -36.90 36.91
CA CYS A 6 -33.99 -35.53 37.43
C CYS A 6 -32.96 -34.77 36.58
N LEU A 7 -33.35 -33.54 36.22
CA LEU A 7 -32.58 -32.52 35.52
C LEU A 7 -31.36 -32.07 36.34
N ILE A 8 -30.28 -31.70 35.66
CA ILE A 8 -29.31 -30.73 36.18
C ILE A 8 -29.12 -29.64 35.15
N ALA A 9 -29.53 -28.42 35.54
CA ALA A 9 -29.19 -27.17 34.90
C ALA A 9 -27.71 -26.87 35.14
N GLY A 10 -26.94 -26.69 34.07
CA GLY A 10 -25.55 -26.27 34.11
C GLY A 10 -25.42 -24.82 33.64
N ILE A 11 -25.10 -23.94 34.58
CA ILE A 11 -24.82 -22.51 34.39
C ILE A 11 -23.63 -22.34 33.44
N LEU A 12 -23.81 -21.55 32.37
CA LEU A 12 -22.75 -21.18 31.43
C LEU A 12 -21.86 -20.11 32.09
N VAL A 13 -20.72 -20.50 32.66
CA VAL A 13 -19.67 -19.57 33.05
C VAL A 13 -18.80 -19.31 31.84
N ILE A 14 -18.95 -18.13 31.22
CA ILE A 14 -18.05 -17.63 30.18
C ILE A 14 -16.74 -17.22 30.87
N MET A 15 -15.75 -18.10 30.85
CA MET A 15 -14.37 -17.75 31.17
C MET A 15 -13.80 -16.95 30.00
N ALA A 16 -13.60 -15.65 30.21
CA ALA A 16 -12.81 -14.82 29.30
C ALA A 16 -11.35 -15.31 29.30
N PRO A 17 -10.74 -15.62 28.15
CA PRO A 17 -9.32 -15.89 28.13
C PRO A 17 -8.59 -14.54 28.21
N PHE A 18 -7.94 -14.31 29.35
CA PHE A 18 -6.75 -13.46 29.41
C PHE A 18 -5.71 -14.08 28.46
N LEU A 19 -5.66 -13.59 27.22
CA LEU A 19 -4.62 -13.95 26.27
C LEU A 19 -3.34 -13.22 26.67
N LEU A 20 -2.50 -13.92 27.43
CA LEU A 20 -1.07 -13.66 27.47
C LEU A 20 -0.55 -13.78 26.03
N GLY A 21 -0.02 -12.68 25.51
CA GLY A 21 0.49 -12.57 24.15
C GLY A 21 1.69 -13.49 23.93
N CYS A 22 1.45 -14.59 23.21
CA CYS A 22 2.45 -15.22 22.37
C CYS A 22 2.04 -14.94 20.93
N SER A 23 2.72 -13.99 20.28
CA SER A 23 2.64 -13.84 18.82
C SER A 23 3.27 -15.07 18.20
N PHE A 24 2.45 -16.04 17.78
CA PHE A 24 2.91 -17.11 16.91
C PHE A 24 3.08 -16.52 15.51
N ASN A 25 4.31 -16.15 15.16
CA ASN A 25 4.67 -15.99 13.75
C ASN A 25 4.43 -17.32 13.04
N ALA A 26 3.83 -17.29 11.85
CA ALA A 26 3.78 -18.47 11.00
C ALA A 26 5.22 -19.00 10.76
N PRO A 27 5.42 -20.32 10.61
CA PRO A 27 6.76 -20.87 10.42
C PRO A 27 7.44 -20.22 9.21
N GLY A 28 8.52 -19.46 9.44
CA GLY A 28 9.31 -18.81 8.39
C GLY A 28 9.16 -17.29 8.26
N GLU A 29 8.22 -16.65 8.99
CA GLU A 29 8.06 -15.19 8.98
C GLU A 29 9.07 -14.45 9.87
N SER A 30 9.49 -13.26 9.42
CA SER A 30 10.48 -12.45 10.14
C SER A 30 9.90 -11.88 11.45
N SER A 31 10.76 -11.74 12.46
CA SER A 31 10.46 -10.92 13.63
C SER A 31 10.80 -9.44 13.43
N LYS A 32 11.37 -9.08 12.26
CA LYS A 32 11.70 -7.69 11.96
C LYS A 32 10.42 -6.91 11.63
N ALA A 33 10.25 -5.77 12.30
CA ALA A 33 9.12 -4.87 12.04
C ALA A 33 9.18 -4.29 10.63
N SER A 34 8.01 -3.96 10.09
CA SER A 34 7.91 -3.18 8.85
C SER A 34 8.55 -1.80 9.02
N GLU A 35 8.97 -1.20 7.92
CA GLU A 35 9.57 0.13 7.89
C GLU A 35 8.77 1.04 6.95
N ALA A 36 8.75 2.34 7.23
CA ALA A 36 8.10 3.36 6.40
C ALA A 36 8.99 4.59 6.32
N TYR A 37 9.08 5.15 5.12
CA TYR A 37 9.93 6.28 4.75
C TYR A 37 9.13 7.27 3.89
N PHE A 38 9.39 8.56 4.04
CA PHE A 38 8.65 9.66 3.42
C PHE A 38 9.57 10.55 2.60
N CYS A 39 9.44 10.51 1.28
CA CYS A 39 10.27 11.31 0.38
C CYS A 39 9.67 12.72 0.24
N PRO A 40 10.47 13.79 0.08
CA PRO A 40 11.93 13.80 -0.05
C PRO A 40 12.69 13.93 1.28
N GLU A 41 12.01 13.92 2.42
CA GLU A 41 12.65 14.06 3.73
C GLU A 41 13.61 12.89 4.00
N ASP A 42 13.16 11.69 3.69
CA ASP A 42 14.00 10.50 3.58
C ASP A 42 14.61 10.38 2.18
N ASP A 43 15.89 9.96 2.11
CA ASP A 43 16.56 9.61 0.86
C ASP A 43 16.06 8.26 0.33
N CYS A 44 14.82 8.26 -0.19
CA CYS A 44 14.17 7.07 -0.73
C CYS A 44 14.98 6.41 -1.86
N PHE A 45 15.75 7.17 -2.64
CA PHE A 45 16.63 6.59 -3.65
C PHE A 45 17.77 5.79 -2.99
N GLY A 46 18.46 6.40 -2.03
CA GLY A 46 19.54 5.76 -1.29
C GLY A 46 19.05 4.55 -0.50
N ILE A 47 17.90 4.63 0.15
CA ILE A 47 17.27 3.54 0.89
C ILE A 47 16.99 2.35 -0.04
N ILE A 48 16.26 2.55 -1.14
CA ILE A 48 15.94 1.48 -2.10
C ILE A 48 17.23 0.88 -2.68
N ALA A 49 18.17 1.72 -3.13
CA ALA A 49 19.42 1.25 -3.70
C ALA A 49 20.28 0.47 -2.68
N SER A 50 20.27 0.88 -1.41
CA SER A 50 20.99 0.17 -0.34
C SER A 50 20.40 -1.20 -0.08
N TYR A 51 19.07 -1.32 -0.06
CA TYR A 51 18.41 -2.60 0.11
C TYR A 51 18.73 -3.56 -1.05
N ILE A 52 18.68 -3.07 -2.30
CA ILE A 52 19.01 -3.87 -3.49
C ILE A 52 20.46 -4.35 -3.42
N ARG A 53 21.44 -3.47 -3.16
CA ARG A 53 22.86 -3.86 -3.10
C ARG A 53 23.20 -4.88 -2.01
N ASN A 54 22.42 -4.90 -0.94
CA ASN A 54 22.63 -5.84 0.17
C ASN A 54 21.94 -7.19 -0.07
N ALA A 55 21.09 -7.30 -1.10
CA ALA A 55 20.44 -8.54 -1.46
C ALA A 55 21.34 -9.39 -2.35
N SER A 56 21.11 -10.70 -2.35
CA SER A 56 21.75 -11.60 -3.31
C SER A 56 21.04 -11.54 -4.67
N LYS A 57 19.71 -11.34 -4.66
CA LYS A 57 18.89 -11.16 -5.87
C LYS A 57 17.75 -10.14 -5.68
N ALA A 58 17.31 -9.54 -6.79
CA ALA A 58 16.23 -8.54 -6.79
C ALA A 58 15.31 -8.64 -8.02
N ASP A 59 14.03 -8.92 -7.79
CA ASP A 59 12.99 -8.87 -8.83
C ASP A 59 12.15 -7.61 -8.67
N CYS A 60 12.16 -6.70 -9.64
CA CYS A 60 11.54 -5.39 -9.52
C CYS A 60 10.53 -5.08 -10.63
N ALA A 61 9.28 -4.79 -10.27
CA ALA A 61 8.27 -4.24 -11.17
C ALA A 61 8.12 -2.73 -10.91
N LEU A 62 8.63 -1.92 -11.83
CA LEU A 62 8.79 -0.47 -11.66
C LEU A 62 8.21 0.28 -12.87
N TYR A 63 7.10 0.98 -12.67
CA TYR A 63 6.42 1.77 -13.71
C TYR A 63 7.38 2.64 -14.52
N THR A 64 8.23 3.40 -13.82
CA THR A 64 9.31 4.18 -14.44
C THR A 64 10.59 3.99 -13.65
N LEU A 65 11.70 3.84 -14.35
CA LEU A 65 13.04 3.77 -13.76
C LEU A 65 13.99 4.63 -14.59
N ASN A 66 14.50 5.68 -13.95
CA ASN A 66 15.52 6.58 -14.48
C ASN A 66 16.23 7.21 -13.29
N SER A 67 17.02 6.40 -12.60
CA SER A 67 17.76 6.80 -11.40
C SER A 67 19.07 6.04 -11.38
N ALA A 68 20.18 6.75 -11.64
CA ALA A 68 21.50 6.13 -11.73
C ALA A 68 21.85 5.30 -10.48
N GLY A 69 21.44 5.75 -9.29
CA GLY A 69 21.71 5.03 -8.03
C GLY A 69 21.03 3.67 -7.94
N ILE A 70 19.75 3.59 -8.31
CA ILE A 70 18.97 2.35 -8.29
C ILE A 70 19.34 1.47 -9.49
N GLU A 71 19.53 2.05 -10.68
CA GLU A 71 19.98 1.31 -11.85
C GLU A 71 21.32 0.63 -11.65
N ASN A 72 22.28 1.31 -11.02
CA ASN A 72 23.57 0.70 -10.70
C ASN A 72 23.42 -0.41 -9.66
N ALA A 73 22.62 -0.20 -8.61
CA ALA A 73 22.34 -1.25 -7.63
C ALA A 73 21.76 -2.52 -8.28
N LEU A 74 20.83 -2.37 -9.22
CA LEU A 74 20.24 -3.49 -9.96
C LEU A 74 21.23 -4.15 -10.93
N LYS A 75 22.19 -3.41 -11.51
CA LYS A 75 23.25 -4.00 -12.34
C LYS A 75 24.30 -4.75 -11.52
N GLU A 76 24.50 -4.34 -10.27
CA GLU A 76 25.45 -4.94 -9.32
C GLU A 76 24.86 -6.17 -8.61
N THR A 77 23.54 -6.40 -8.73
CA THR A 77 22.79 -7.48 -8.06
C THR A 77 22.17 -8.40 -9.12
N GLU A 78 22.01 -9.70 -8.83
CA GLU A 78 21.29 -10.60 -9.74
C GLU A 78 19.82 -10.16 -9.85
N SER A 79 19.47 -9.44 -10.92
CA SER A 79 18.20 -8.74 -10.99
C SER A 79 17.40 -9.04 -12.26
N ARG A 80 16.07 -9.05 -12.11
CA ARG A 80 15.11 -9.05 -13.21
C ARG A 80 14.14 -7.89 -13.05
N ILE A 81 13.71 -7.31 -14.18
CA ILE A 81 12.91 -6.09 -14.17
C ILE A 81 11.66 -6.23 -15.05
N VAL A 82 10.53 -5.75 -14.54
CA VAL A 82 9.37 -5.38 -15.35
C VAL A 82 9.25 -3.85 -15.36
N SER A 83 9.03 -3.25 -16.53
CA SER A 83 8.92 -1.79 -16.71
C SER A 83 7.76 -1.41 -17.62
N ASP A 84 7.27 -0.17 -17.53
CA ASP A 84 6.31 0.37 -18.50
C ASP A 84 7.07 1.01 -19.67
N GLY A 85 7.25 0.24 -20.74
CA GLY A 85 7.79 0.72 -22.03
C GLY A 85 9.32 0.80 -22.19
N LYS A 86 10.14 0.76 -21.13
CA LYS A 86 11.61 0.86 -21.26
C LYS A 86 12.39 -0.06 -20.33
N CYS A 87 13.20 -0.92 -20.93
CA CYS A 87 14.18 -1.72 -20.21
C CYS A 87 15.52 -1.01 -20.00
N ILE A 88 16.26 -1.50 -19.02
CA ILE A 88 17.64 -1.10 -18.75
C ILE A 88 18.57 -2.09 -19.42
N ASN A 89 19.58 -1.57 -20.12
CA ASN A 89 20.62 -2.40 -20.70
C ASN A 89 21.46 -3.09 -19.62
N GLY A 90 21.71 -4.39 -19.80
CA GLY A 90 22.54 -5.18 -18.89
C GLY A 90 21.79 -5.86 -17.74
N ILE A 91 20.44 -5.82 -17.75
CA ILE A 91 19.59 -6.52 -16.79
C ILE A 91 18.53 -7.29 -17.56
N GLU A 92 18.17 -8.49 -17.10
CA GLU A 92 17.04 -9.23 -17.67
C GLU A 92 15.75 -8.42 -17.48
N CYS A 93 15.01 -8.16 -18.55
CA CYS A 93 13.90 -7.22 -18.47
C CYS A 93 12.74 -7.53 -19.41
N LYS A 94 11.53 -7.31 -18.88
CA LYS A 94 10.26 -7.37 -19.59
C LYS A 94 9.60 -5.98 -19.64
N PRO A 95 9.60 -5.30 -20.80
CA PRO A 95 8.86 -4.06 -20.93
C PRO A 95 7.40 -4.36 -21.28
N LYS A 96 6.45 -3.69 -20.62
CA LYS A 96 5.06 -3.63 -21.08
C LYS A 96 5.00 -2.85 -22.40
N PRO A 97 4.42 -3.40 -23.47
CA PRO A 97 4.28 -2.69 -24.74
C PRO A 97 3.33 -1.48 -24.62
N PRO A 98 3.60 -0.39 -25.36
CA PRO A 98 2.82 0.86 -25.28
C PRO A 98 1.39 0.74 -25.85
N TYR A 99 1.08 -0.33 -26.58
CA TYR A 99 -0.22 -0.53 -27.24
C TYR A 99 -1.24 -1.30 -26.39
N ASN A 100 -0.83 -1.82 -25.22
CA ASN A 100 -1.75 -2.47 -24.29
C ASN A 100 -2.50 -1.42 -23.47
N ARG A 101 -3.83 -1.58 -23.33
CA ARG A 101 -4.64 -0.76 -22.41
C ARG A 101 -4.12 -0.91 -20.97
N GLY A 102 -4.27 0.13 -20.15
CA GLY A 102 -3.73 0.15 -18.79
C GLY A 102 -2.22 0.39 -18.74
N LEU A 103 -1.70 0.66 -17.55
CA LEU A 103 -0.27 0.83 -17.26
C LEU A 103 0.24 -0.36 -16.45
N MET A 104 1.52 -0.76 -16.60
CA MET A 104 2.19 -1.55 -15.57
C MET A 104 2.59 -0.58 -14.47
N HIS A 105 1.65 -0.24 -13.60
CA HIS A 105 1.80 0.87 -12.66
C HIS A 105 2.35 0.42 -11.29
N ASN A 106 2.80 -0.83 -11.19
CA ASN A 106 3.50 -1.35 -10.02
C ASN A 106 4.80 -0.60 -9.71
N LYS A 107 5.12 -0.57 -8.41
CA LYS A 107 6.33 0.06 -7.82
C LYS A 107 6.80 -0.83 -6.68
N PHE A 108 7.31 -2.02 -7.00
CA PHE A 108 7.81 -2.92 -5.98
C PHE A 108 9.10 -3.62 -6.40
N CYS A 109 9.84 -4.07 -5.39
CA CYS A 109 10.96 -4.99 -5.53
C CYS A 109 10.83 -6.12 -4.49
N ILE A 110 11.08 -7.35 -4.92
CA ILE A 110 11.25 -8.51 -4.04
C ILE A 110 12.74 -8.80 -3.92
N LEU A 111 13.26 -8.85 -2.69
CA LEU A 111 14.66 -9.13 -2.40
C LEU A 111 14.76 -10.45 -1.62
N ASP A 112 15.65 -11.34 -2.08
CA ASP A 112 15.96 -12.62 -1.44
C ASP A 112 14.71 -13.43 -0.97
N ASP A 113 13.64 -13.38 -1.77
CA ASP A 113 12.34 -14.05 -1.52
C ASP A 113 11.71 -13.78 -0.14
N SER A 114 12.11 -12.71 0.53
CA SER A 114 11.73 -12.48 1.94
C SER A 114 11.58 -11.02 2.33
N ILE A 115 11.92 -10.09 1.44
CA ILE A 115 11.72 -8.66 1.66
C ILE A 115 10.97 -8.10 0.47
N VAL A 116 9.91 -7.33 0.75
CA VAL A 116 9.20 -6.55 -0.26
C VAL A 116 9.42 -5.08 0.03
N ILE A 117 9.89 -4.34 -0.98
CA ILE A 117 9.84 -2.88 -0.97
C ILE A 117 8.70 -2.46 -1.87
N THR A 118 7.81 -1.61 -1.40
CA THR A 118 6.77 -0.99 -2.23
C THR A 118 6.37 0.40 -1.74
N GLY A 119 5.31 0.99 -2.30
CA GLY A 119 4.79 2.30 -1.94
C GLY A 119 4.40 3.11 -3.17
N SER A 120 4.35 4.44 -3.01
CA SER A 120 3.94 5.33 -4.09
C SER A 120 5.10 5.82 -4.97
N PHE A 121 6.34 5.55 -4.54
CA PHE A 121 7.55 6.10 -5.13
C PHE A 121 7.89 5.48 -6.49
N ASN A 122 7.97 6.33 -7.51
CA ASN A 122 8.53 5.95 -8.81
C ASN A 122 10.03 6.28 -8.81
N PRO A 123 10.95 5.33 -9.05
CA PRO A 123 12.40 5.58 -9.05
C PRO A 123 12.89 6.31 -10.31
N ASN A 124 12.42 7.53 -10.51
CA ASN A 124 12.89 8.46 -11.56
C ASN A 124 13.25 9.81 -10.94
N GLU A 125 14.22 10.52 -11.53
CA GLU A 125 14.76 11.79 -10.99
C GLU A 125 13.69 12.81 -10.56
N LYS A 126 12.59 12.92 -11.30
CA LYS A 126 11.51 13.89 -10.97
C LYS A 126 10.81 13.55 -9.67
N SER A 127 10.55 12.27 -9.43
CA SER A 127 9.87 11.79 -8.21
C SER A 127 10.68 12.04 -6.95
N GLY A 128 11.98 12.29 -7.07
CA GLY A 128 12.86 12.65 -5.97
C GLY A 128 12.44 13.91 -5.21
N GLY A 129 11.76 14.84 -5.87
CA GLY A 129 11.22 16.05 -5.24
C GLY A 129 9.72 15.97 -4.92
N TYR A 130 9.07 14.82 -5.16
CA TYR A 130 7.64 14.64 -4.94
C TYR A 130 7.39 14.01 -3.57
N LEU A 131 6.30 14.41 -2.92
CA LEU A 131 5.88 13.74 -1.69
C LEU A 131 5.42 12.32 -2.01
N ASN A 132 6.15 11.33 -1.51
CA ASN A 132 5.90 9.91 -1.71
C ASN A 132 6.13 9.15 -0.41
N ASN A 133 5.78 7.87 -0.41
CA ASN A 133 6.19 6.95 0.62
C ASN A 133 6.84 5.69 0.03
N VAL A 134 7.68 5.07 0.85
CA VAL A 134 8.25 3.73 0.64
C VAL A 134 8.00 2.94 1.92
N VAL A 135 7.55 1.70 1.77
CA VAL A 135 7.42 0.74 2.87
C VAL A 135 8.28 -0.48 2.58
N VAL A 136 8.88 -1.03 3.63
CA VAL A 136 9.69 -2.25 3.56
C VAL A 136 9.06 -3.29 4.47
N LEU A 137 8.70 -4.44 3.90
CA LEU A 137 8.02 -5.55 4.56
C LEU A 137 8.99 -6.73 4.59
N HIS A 138 9.31 -7.22 5.79
CA HIS A 138 10.18 -8.39 5.97
C HIS A 138 9.32 -9.64 6.07
N SER A 139 8.77 -10.11 4.94
CA SER A 139 7.83 -11.23 4.88
C SER A 139 8.14 -12.19 3.75
N LYS A 140 8.19 -13.49 4.05
CA LYS A 140 8.26 -14.52 3.00
C LYS A 140 6.92 -14.74 2.34
N VAL A 141 5.83 -14.74 3.12
CA VAL A 141 4.48 -14.93 2.61
C VAL A 141 4.08 -13.79 1.67
N LEU A 142 4.35 -12.54 2.04
CA LEU A 142 4.07 -11.43 1.11
C LEU A 142 5.07 -11.44 -0.06
N ALA A 143 6.35 -11.72 0.16
CA ALA A 143 7.31 -11.85 -0.94
C ALA A 143 6.87 -12.90 -1.97
N GLU A 144 6.41 -14.08 -1.54
CA GLU A 144 5.87 -15.12 -2.41
C GLU A 144 4.65 -14.64 -3.22
N ALA A 145 3.79 -13.81 -2.63
CA ALA A 145 2.64 -13.22 -3.33
C ALA A 145 3.09 -12.23 -4.41
N TYR A 146 3.99 -11.30 -4.04
CA TYR A 146 4.59 -10.35 -4.99
C TYR A 146 5.42 -11.07 -6.08
N SER A 147 6.09 -12.17 -5.77
CA SER A 147 6.80 -12.99 -6.76
C SER A 147 5.84 -13.61 -7.78
N LYS A 148 4.65 -14.07 -7.37
CA LYS A 148 3.64 -14.59 -8.31
C LYS A 148 3.15 -13.50 -9.27
N GLU A 149 2.90 -12.31 -8.75
CA GLU A 149 2.56 -11.13 -9.56
C GLU A 149 3.71 -10.79 -10.52
N PHE A 150 4.94 -10.73 -10.01
CA PHE A 150 6.12 -10.45 -10.83
C PHE A 150 6.28 -11.45 -11.98
N GLU A 151 6.20 -12.75 -11.72
CA GLU A 151 6.32 -13.79 -12.75
C GLU A 151 5.21 -13.70 -13.80
N GLU A 152 4.00 -13.33 -13.41
CA GLU A 152 2.91 -13.09 -14.34
C GLU A 152 3.24 -11.95 -15.31
N LEU A 153 3.63 -10.80 -14.78
CA LEU A 153 4.06 -9.63 -15.55
C LEU A 153 5.28 -9.95 -16.42
N PHE A 154 6.26 -10.67 -15.87
CA PHE A 154 7.51 -11.02 -16.53
C PHE A 154 7.29 -11.99 -17.71
N SER A 155 6.29 -12.87 -17.59
CA SER A 155 5.83 -13.71 -18.70
C SER A 155 5.19 -12.88 -19.84
N GLY A 156 4.75 -11.66 -19.55
CA GLY A 156 4.17 -10.70 -20.50
C GLY A 156 2.66 -10.59 -20.44
N LYS A 157 2.05 -11.07 -19.35
CA LYS A 157 0.63 -10.95 -19.09
C LYS A 157 0.41 -9.68 -18.25
N PHE A 158 -0.32 -8.72 -18.80
CA PHE A 158 -0.58 -7.40 -18.22
C PHE A 158 -2.08 -7.12 -18.26
N GLY A 159 -2.61 -6.46 -17.24
CA GLY A 159 -4.02 -6.08 -17.07
C GLY A 159 -4.98 -7.26 -16.96
N ALA A 160 -4.47 -8.46 -16.69
CA ALA A 160 -5.25 -9.68 -16.54
C ALA A 160 -4.40 -10.73 -15.83
N GLY A 161 -5.04 -11.55 -15.00
CA GLY A 161 -4.25 -12.32 -14.06
C GLY A 161 -4.95 -13.46 -13.38
N LYS A 162 -4.26 -14.06 -12.42
CA LYS A 162 -4.88 -14.84 -11.35
C LYS A 162 -4.85 -13.99 -10.08
N LYS A 163 -5.89 -14.09 -9.26
CA LYS A 163 -5.88 -13.50 -7.91
C LYS A 163 -4.63 -13.94 -7.15
N GLY A 164 -3.91 -12.96 -6.62
CA GLY A 164 -2.57 -13.14 -6.03
C GLY A 164 -2.49 -12.74 -4.56
N SER A 165 -3.57 -12.23 -3.98
CA SER A 165 -3.59 -11.71 -2.61
C SER A 165 -3.07 -12.67 -1.53
N ALA A 166 -2.47 -12.08 -0.50
CA ALA A 166 -1.92 -12.82 0.65
C ALA A 166 -2.05 -12.02 1.94
N SER A 167 -2.05 -12.74 3.07
CA SER A 167 -2.06 -12.18 4.42
C SER A 167 -0.95 -12.84 5.26
N ALA A 168 -0.19 -12.02 5.97
CA ALA A 168 0.91 -12.43 6.83
C ALA A 168 0.84 -11.74 8.20
N VAL A 169 1.47 -12.34 9.21
CA VAL A 169 1.68 -11.71 10.52
C VAL A 169 3.17 -11.41 10.67
N LEU A 170 3.50 -10.13 10.72
CA LEU A 170 4.84 -9.56 10.76
C LEU A 170 5.07 -8.92 12.11
N ASN A 171 5.97 -9.50 12.92
CA ASN A 171 6.25 -8.99 14.27
C ASN A 171 4.97 -8.77 15.11
N GLY A 172 3.97 -9.66 14.96
CA GLY A 172 2.68 -9.57 15.65
C GLY A 172 1.62 -8.67 15.01
N SER A 173 1.96 -7.90 13.97
CA SER A 173 1.03 -7.06 13.20
C SER A 173 0.57 -7.79 11.93
N ARG A 174 -0.70 -7.69 11.55
CA ARG A 174 -1.20 -8.29 10.30
C ARG A 174 -0.87 -7.37 9.12
N ALA A 175 -0.44 -7.93 7.99
CA ALA A 175 -0.30 -7.22 6.73
C ALA A 175 -0.88 -8.04 5.58
N GLU A 176 -1.48 -7.36 4.61
CA GLU A 176 -2.19 -7.95 3.48
C GLU A 176 -1.73 -7.28 2.19
N ALA A 177 -1.56 -8.05 1.12
CA ALA A 177 -1.20 -7.56 -0.20
C ALA A 177 -2.28 -7.94 -1.22
N TYR A 178 -2.59 -7.01 -2.11
CA TYR A 178 -3.59 -7.17 -3.18
C TYR A 178 -3.02 -6.64 -4.50
N PHE A 179 -3.37 -7.30 -5.59
CA PHE A 179 -2.92 -6.97 -6.95
C PHE A 179 -4.12 -6.71 -7.85
N CYS A 180 -4.11 -5.59 -8.54
CA CYS A 180 -5.26 -5.10 -9.31
C CYS A 180 -4.89 -5.03 -10.79
N PRO A 181 -5.82 -5.41 -11.69
CA PRO A 181 -7.27 -5.50 -11.47
C PRO A 181 -7.84 -6.77 -10.82
N GLU A 182 -7.04 -7.81 -10.59
CA GLU A 182 -7.48 -9.16 -10.24
C GLU A 182 -8.18 -9.26 -8.86
N ASP A 183 -7.64 -8.58 -7.86
CA ASP A 183 -8.08 -8.65 -6.47
C ASP A 183 -9.09 -7.56 -6.09
N ASN A 184 -9.39 -6.61 -6.98
CA ASN A 184 -10.34 -5.51 -6.76
C ASN A 184 -10.00 -4.65 -5.51
N CYS A 185 -8.94 -3.85 -5.64
CA CYS A 185 -8.39 -2.97 -4.60
C CYS A 185 -9.44 -2.02 -4.03
N GLN A 186 -10.39 -1.56 -4.85
CA GLN A 186 -11.49 -0.71 -4.41
C GLN A 186 -12.32 -1.39 -3.31
N THR A 187 -12.63 -2.68 -3.47
CA THR A 187 -13.43 -3.43 -2.47
C THR A 187 -12.70 -3.51 -1.13
N HIS A 188 -11.42 -3.88 -1.14
CA HIS A 188 -10.63 -3.97 0.08
C HIS A 188 -10.42 -2.60 0.75
N LEU A 189 -10.23 -1.53 -0.03
CA LEU A 189 -10.17 -0.18 0.52
C LEU A 189 -11.52 0.25 1.14
N LEU A 190 -12.65 -0.08 0.53
CA LEU A 190 -13.98 0.18 1.09
C LEU A 190 -14.20 -0.59 2.40
N GLU A 191 -13.80 -1.86 2.44
CA GLU A 191 -13.88 -2.70 3.65
C GLU A 191 -13.08 -2.07 4.81
N GLU A 192 -11.83 -1.66 4.57
CA GLU A 192 -10.97 -1.04 5.59
C GLU A 192 -11.47 0.36 6.03
N ILE A 193 -12.02 1.17 5.12
CA ILE A 193 -12.66 2.43 5.52
C ILE A 193 -13.91 2.14 6.36
N GLY A 194 -14.66 1.10 6.01
CA GLY A 194 -15.87 0.64 6.69
C GLY A 194 -15.65 0.27 8.16
N THR A 195 -14.45 -0.15 8.55
CA THR A 195 -14.10 -0.47 9.94
C THR A 195 -13.73 0.75 10.79
N ALA A 196 -13.59 1.95 10.19
CA ALA A 196 -13.18 3.14 10.94
C ALA A 196 -14.22 3.56 11.99
N GLU A 197 -13.75 3.79 13.22
CA GLU A 197 -14.56 4.25 14.35
C GLU A 197 -14.20 5.66 14.83
N LYS A 198 -12.97 6.13 14.60
CA LYS A 198 -12.45 7.39 15.17
C LYS A 198 -12.03 8.38 14.08
N SER A 199 -11.23 7.94 13.12
CA SER A 199 -10.67 8.80 12.09
C SER A 199 -10.28 8.07 10.82
N VAL A 200 -10.45 8.75 9.69
CA VAL A 200 -9.82 8.41 8.42
C VAL A 200 -9.00 9.60 7.92
N TYR A 201 -7.69 9.42 7.79
CA TYR A 201 -6.81 10.38 7.14
C TYR A 201 -6.35 9.87 5.79
N PHE A 202 -6.29 10.72 4.77
CA PHE A 202 -5.83 10.29 3.46
C PHE A 202 -4.94 11.31 2.75
N MET A 203 -4.02 10.81 1.93
CA MET A 203 -3.15 11.60 1.06
C MET A 203 -3.09 10.90 -0.30
N VAL A 204 -3.75 11.48 -1.31
CA VAL A 204 -3.95 10.82 -2.60
C VAL A 204 -3.63 11.73 -3.77
N TYR A 205 -2.79 11.22 -4.68
CA TYR A 205 -2.43 11.90 -5.90
C TYR A 205 -3.66 12.09 -6.79
N SER A 206 -4.29 11.01 -7.25
CA SER A 206 -5.49 11.04 -8.07
C SER A 206 -6.64 10.32 -7.38
N PHE A 207 -7.80 10.96 -7.30
CA PHE A 207 -8.98 10.39 -6.64
C PHE A 207 -10.25 10.81 -7.38
N THR A 208 -10.82 9.85 -8.10
CA THR A 208 -12.04 10.02 -8.91
C THR A 208 -13.12 8.99 -8.58
N ASP A 209 -12.84 8.07 -7.66
CA ASP A 209 -13.76 7.01 -7.28
C ASP A 209 -14.90 7.52 -6.38
N ASN A 210 -16.13 7.43 -6.89
CA ASN A 210 -17.29 7.96 -6.19
C ASN A 210 -17.76 7.08 -5.02
N GLU A 211 -17.50 5.78 -5.07
CA GLU A 211 -17.90 4.83 -4.03
C GLU A 211 -17.05 5.04 -2.78
N ILE A 212 -15.73 5.10 -2.95
CA ILE A 212 -14.80 5.43 -1.85
C ILE A 212 -15.12 6.81 -1.27
N ALA A 213 -15.39 7.81 -2.12
CA ALA A 213 -15.79 9.14 -1.63
C ALA A 213 -17.13 9.13 -0.88
N ASN A 214 -18.08 8.28 -1.28
CA ASN A 214 -19.35 8.13 -0.57
C ASN A 214 -19.16 7.44 0.79
N GLU A 215 -18.30 6.43 0.87
CA GLU A 215 -17.99 5.72 2.11
C GLU A 215 -17.37 6.68 3.13
N LEU A 216 -16.40 7.49 2.71
CA LEU A 216 -15.83 8.57 3.54
C LEU A 216 -16.90 9.55 4.05
N LEU A 217 -17.88 9.93 3.21
CA LEU A 217 -19.00 10.77 3.62
C LEU A 217 -20.03 10.05 4.52
N GLY A 218 -20.12 8.73 4.42
CA GLY A 218 -20.87 7.90 5.37
C GLY A 218 -20.23 8.00 6.75
N LYS A 219 -18.91 7.78 6.80
CA LYS A 219 -18.12 7.87 8.03
C LYS A 219 -18.21 9.24 8.71
N THR A 220 -18.22 10.35 7.96
CA THR A 220 -18.44 11.66 8.58
C THR A 220 -19.81 11.79 9.24
N LYS A 221 -20.87 11.18 8.69
CA LYS A 221 -22.21 11.16 9.30
C LYS A 221 -22.28 10.28 10.54
N GLU A 222 -21.43 9.26 10.61
CA GLU A 222 -21.26 8.40 11.79
C GLU A 222 -20.45 9.07 12.91
N GLY A 223 -19.89 10.26 12.65
CA GLY A 223 -19.08 11.00 13.62
C GLY A 223 -17.57 10.73 13.54
N VAL A 224 -17.14 9.91 12.59
CA VAL A 224 -15.72 9.63 12.31
C VAL A 224 -15.05 10.87 11.72
N VAL A 225 -13.86 11.20 12.20
CA VAL A 225 -13.09 12.36 11.71
C VAL A 225 -12.45 12.02 10.37
N VAL A 226 -12.99 12.55 9.28
CA VAL A 226 -12.39 12.39 7.94
C VAL A 226 -11.62 13.65 7.53
N LYS A 227 -10.33 13.49 7.21
CA LYS A 227 -9.47 14.57 6.71
C LYS A 227 -8.54 14.09 5.60
N GLY A 228 -8.16 14.95 4.68
CA GLY A 228 -7.26 14.49 3.62
C GLY A 228 -6.61 15.56 2.75
N PHE A 229 -5.63 15.14 1.97
CA PHE A 229 -4.96 15.97 0.96
C PHE A 229 -5.16 15.40 -0.44
N PHE A 230 -5.46 16.31 -1.37
CA PHE A 230 -5.46 16.09 -2.81
C PHE A 230 -4.28 16.81 -3.43
N ASP A 231 -3.72 16.26 -4.52
CA ASP A 231 -2.75 16.99 -5.32
C ASP A 231 -3.45 18.05 -6.21
N LYS A 232 -2.89 19.26 -6.27
CA LYS A 232 -3.43 20.36 -7.09
C LYS A 232 -3.53 20.01 -8.57
N SER A 233 -2.56 19.28 -9.12
CA SER A 233 -2.55 18.94 -10.56
C SER A 233 -3.66 17.94 -10.93
N GLN A 234 -4.13 17.16 -9.96
CA GLN A 234 -5.16 16.14 -10.15
C GLN A 234 -6.56 16.61 -9.74
N ASN A 235 -6.70 17.83 -9.20
CA ASN A 235 -7.99 18.44 -8.90
C ASN A 235 -8.70 18.93 -10.17
N THR A 236 -9.00 18.00 -11.07
CA THR A 236 -9.71 18.22 -12.34
C THR A 236 -11.24 18.12 -12.14
N LYS A 237 -12.02 18.34 -13.19
CA LYS A 237 -13.50 18.20 -13.16
C LYS A 237 -14.02 16.81 -12.77
N TRP A 238 -13.16 15.78 -12.84
CA TRP A 238 -13.50 14.39 -12.48
C TRP A 238 -13.09 14.03 -11.05
N SER A 239 -12.33 14.91 -10.39
CA SER A 239 -11.92 14.73 -9.00
C SER A 239 -13.14 14.67 -8.09
N VAL A 240 -13.07 13.82 -7.05
CA VAL A 240 -14.09 13.82 -5.99
C VAL A 240 -13.91 14.95 -4.98
N TYR A 241 -12.87 15.76 -5.10
CA TYR A 241 -12.60 16.87 -4.18
C TYR A 241 -13.82 17.79 -3.94
N PRO A 242 -14.56 18.28 -4.97
CA PRO A 242 -15.74 19.13 -4.75
C PRO A 242 -16.87 18.45 -3.94
N LYS A 243 -16.91 17.11 -3.97
CA LYS A 243 -17.87 16.32 -3.19
C LYS A 243 -17.52 16.30 -1.70
N LEU A 244 -16.24 16.43 -1.36
CA LEU A 244 -15.69 16.31 -0.01
C LEU A 244 -15.39 17.67 0.65
N GLU A 245 -15.04 18.71 -0.11
CA GLU A 245 -14.51 19.98 0.41
C GLU A 245 -15.35 20.69 1.48
N ASN A 246 -16.68 20.54 1.43
CA ASN A 246 -17.60 21.16 2.39
C ASN A 246 -18.15 20.18 3.45
N LYS A 247 -17.71 18.92 3.42
CA LYS A 247 -18.28 17.83 4.25
C LYS A 247 -17.23 17.03 5.03
N ALA A 248 -15.96 17.18 4.67
CA ALA A 248 -14.81 16.60 5.32
C ALA A 248 -13.70 17.66 5.45
N GLY A 249 -12.72 17.44 6.32
CA GLY A 249 -11.58 18.36 6.47
C GLY A 249 -10.51 18.11 5.41
N VAL A 250 -10.76 18.51 4.16
CA VAL A 250 -9.84 18.24 3.04
C VAL A 250 -9.13 19.50 2.53
N TRP A 251 -7.93 19.32 2.00
CA TRP A 251 -7.08 20.39 1.47
C TRP A 251 -6.50 20.01 0.11
N VAL A 252 -6.11 21.02 -0.66
CA VAL A 252 -5.39 20.85 -1.94
C VAL A 252 -3.93 21.26 -1.73
N TYR A 253 -3.02 20.31 -1.88
CA TYR A 253 -1.58 20.54 -1.81
C TYR A 253 -1.09 21.20 -3.11
N GLY A 254 -0.50 22.40 -3.00
CA GLY A 254 -0.08 23.21 -4.15
C GLY A 254 1.42 23.52 -4.23
N ASN A 255 2.22 23.05 -3.27
CA ASN A 255 3.64 23.41 -3.13
C ASN A 255 4.57 22.34 -3.70
N GLY A 256 4.29 21.87 -4.91
CA GLY A 256 4.97 20.73 -5.55
C GLY A 256 3.97 19.66 -5.96
N VAL A 257 4.44 18.41 -6.07
CA VAL A 257 3.58 17.26 -6.39
C VAL A 257 3.48 16.35 -5.17
N MET A 258 2.26 16.07 -4.74
CA MET A 258 1.94 15.08 -3.73
C MET A 258 1.51 13.79 -4.40
N HIS A 259 2.43 12.83 -4.48
CA HIS A 259 2.25 11.58 -5.22
C HIS A 259 1.91 10.38 -4.31
N ASN A 260 1.49 10.62 -3.06
CA ASN A 260 1.04 9.55 -2.16
C ASN A 260 -0.24 8.88 -2.67
N LYS A 261 -0.45 7.63 -2.24
CA LYS A 261 -1.75 6.96 -2.23
C LYS A 261 -1.88 6.28 -0.88
N VAL A 262 -2.38 7.02 0.10
CA VAL A 262 -2.36 6.62 1.50
C VAL A 262 -3.72 6.84 2.12
N PHE A 263 -4.18 5.86 2.88
CA PHE A 263 -5.29 5.97 3.83
C PHE A 263 -4.82 5.46 5.18
N ILE A 264 -5.20 6.15 6.26
CA ILE A 264 -4.83 5.84 7.64
C ILE A 264 -6.14 5.75 8.42
N ILE A 265 -6.40 4.60 9.01
CA ILE A 265 -7.63 4.29 9.75
C ILE A 265 -7.28 4.21 11.23
N ASP A 266 -7.93 5.04 12.04
CA ASP A 266 -7.86 5.06 13.51
C ASP A 266 -6.46 5.13 14.14
N ASN A 267 -5.43 5.51 13.36
CA ASN A 267 -4.01 5.37 13.69
C ASN A 267 -3.58 3.93 14.02
N GLU A 268 -4.31 2.94 13.50
CA GLU A 268 -4.07 1.51 13.73
C GLU A 268 -3.78 0.77 12.42
N THR A 269 -4.39 1.21 11.33
CA THR A 269 -4.18 0.63 9.99
C THR A 269 -3.72 1.69 9.01
N VAL A 270 -2.78 1.33 8.13
CA VAL A 270 -2.42 2.14 6.97
C VAL A 270 -2.54 1.32 5.69
N ILE A 271 -3.10 1.93 4.66
CA ILE A 271 -3.19 1.39 3.30
C ILE A 271 -2.31 2.23 2.40
N THR A 272 -1.41 1.59 1.64
CA THR A 272 -0.62 2.27 0.60
C THR A 272 -0.23 1.34 -0.54
N GLY A 273 0.62 1.79 -1.46
CA GLY A 273 1.02 1.07 -2.67
C GLY A 273 1.00 1.99 -3.88
N SER A 274 0.83 1.39 -5.06
CA SER A 274 0.77 2.14 -6.33
C SER A 274 -0.65 2.60 -6.69
N TYR A 275 -1.67 1.90 -6.17
CA TYR A 275 -3.09 2.08 -6.49
C TYR A 275 -3.59 3.50 -6.21
N ASN A 276 -4.07 4.20 -7.25
CA ASN A 276 -4.87 5.42 -7.08
C ASN A 276 -6.37 5.05 -7.03
N PRO A 277 -7.17 5.64 -6.10
CA PRO A 277 -8.62 5.40 -6.00
C PRO A 277 -9.37 5.99 -7.20
N THR A 278 -9.33 5.26 -8.30
CA THR A 278 -9.86 5.63 -9.62
C THR A 278 -10.28 4.35 -10.35
N GLN A 279 -11.20 4.47 -11.30
CA GLN A 279 -11.63 3.34 -12.12
C GLN A 279 -10.45 2.70 -12.87
N ASN A 280 -9.54 3.51 -13.43
CA ASN A 280 -8.36 2.99 -14.13
C ASN A 280 -7.42 2.24 -13.20
N GLY A 281 -7.21 2.72 -11.97
CA GLY A 281 -6.40 2.01 -10.97
C GLY A 281 -7.02 0.68 -10.56
N ASN A 282 -8.36 0.54 -10.59
CA ASN A 282 -9.02 -0.69 -10.16
C ASN A 282 -9.23 -1.71 -11.28
N GLU A 283 -9.51 -1.24 -12.50
CA GLU A 283 -10.00 -2.11 -13.59
C GLU A 283 -9.01 -2.27 -14.74
N ASN A 284 -8.00 -1.40 -14.86
CA ASN A 284 -7.17 -1.34 -16.07
C ASN A 284 -5.67 -1.41 -15.82
N ASN A 285 -5.14 -0.70 -14.82
CA ASN A 285 -3.72 -0.71 -14.52
C ASN A 285 -3.33 -1.94 -13.71
N ASP A 286 -2.14 -2.48 -13.94
CA ASP A 286 -1.47 -3.38 -13.01
C ASP A 286 -1.00 -2.53 -11.81
N GLU A 287 -1.61 -2.74 -10.65
CA GLU A 287 -1.34 -2.00 -9.41
C GLU A 287 -1.16 -2.98 -8.26
N ASN A 288 -0.48 -2.53 -7.20
CA ASN A 288 -0.53 -3.22 -5.91
C ASN A 288 -1.02 -2.29 -4.80
N MET A 289 -1.59 -2.91 -3.78
CA MET A 289 -2.02 -2.28 -2.55
C MET A 289 -1.61 -3.16 -1.37
N VAL A 290 -1.02 -2.54 -0.35
CA VAL A 290 -0.73 -3.18 0.94
C VAL A 290 -1.58 -2.54 2.03
N VAL A 291 -2.19 -3.37 2.86
CA VAL A 291 -2.89 -2.98 4.08
C VAL A 291 -2.07 -3.47 5.27
N MET A 292 -1.61 -2.56 6.12
CA MET A 292 -0.83 -2.90 7.31
C MET A 292 -1.62 -2.52 8.57
N HIS A 293 -2.04 -3.53 9.32
CA HIS A 293 -2.66 -3.41 10.64
C HIS A 293 -1.56 -3.31 11.70
N ASP A 294 -0.75 -2.26 11.57
CA ASP A 294 0.41 -1.99 12.41
C ASP A 294 0.31 -0.56 12.96
N ARG A 295 -0.02 -0.46 14.24
CA ARG A 295 -0.19 0.81 14.94
C ARG A 295 1.07 1.69 14.86
N ALA A 296 2.27 1.13 15.00
CA ALA A 296 3.49 1.92 14.99
C ALA A 296 3.75 2.53 13.60
N ILE A 297 3.43 1.80 12.54
CA ILE A 297 3.51 2.33 11.17
C ILE A 297 2.39 3.33 10.91
N ALA A 298 1.16 3.04 11.31
CA ALA A 298 0.03 3.95 11.13
C ALA A 298 0.25 5.28 11.87
N GLU A 299 0.83 5.27 13.08
CA GLU A 299 1.22 6.46 13.83
C GLU A 299 2.29 7.29 13.09
N LYS A 300 3.32 6.67 12.50
CA LYS A 300 4.30 7.39 11.65
C LYS A 300 3.64 8.10 10.47
N PHE A 301 2.73 7.43 9.77
CA PHE A 301 1.99 8.05 8.67
C PHE A 301 1.06 9.17 9.15
N ALA A 302 0.46 9.04 10.34
CA ALA A 302 -0.38 10.08 10.94
C ALA A 302 0.43 11.30 11.38
N GLU A 303 1.65 11.09 11.89
CA GLU A 303 2.62 12.15 12.19
C GLU A 303 3.04 12.88 10.90
N TYR A 304 3.37 12.13 9.85
CA TYR A 304 3.68 12.69 8.54
C TYR A 304 2.53 13.54 7.98
N PHE A 305 1.30 13.02 8.01
CA PHE A 305 0.10 13.78 7.64
C PHE A 305 -0.06 15.07 8.46
N SER A 306 0.18 14.98 9.77
CA SER A 306 0.08 16.13 10.68
C SER A 306 1.15 17.18 10.39
N GLY A 307 2.37 16.76 10.04
CA GLY A 307 3.45 17.62 9.58
C GLY A 307 3.06 18.42 8.33
N LEU A 308 2.54 17.73 7.30
CA LEU A 308 2.03 18.38 6.08
C LEU A 308 0.93 19.40 6.40
N ARG A 309 0.00 19.05 7.28
CA ARG A 309 -1.09 19.94 7.70
C ARG A 309 -0.59 21.18 8.43
N ASN A 310 0.41 21.04 9.28
CA ASN A 310 0.98 22.17 10.02
C ASN A 310 1.74 23.11 9.09
N ALA A 311 2.51 22.55 8.14
CA ALA A 311 3.17 23.34 7.10
C ALA A 311 2.18 24.10 6.20
N TYR A 312 1.03 23.48 5.87
CA TYR A 312 -0.02 24.12 5.07
C TYR A 312 -0.71 25.31 5.75
N LYS A 313 -0.74 25.33 7.09
CA LYS A 313 -1.37 26.40 7.88
C LYS A 313 -0.46 27.61 8.11
N GLN A 314 0.81 27.52 7.75
CA GLN A 314 1.73 28.65 7.82
C GLN A 314 1.65 29.45 6.51
N PRO A 315 1.38 30.78 6.58
CA PRO A 315 1.15 31.63 5.42
C PRO A 315 2.38 31.85 4.54
#